data_AF-A0A933H3Z2-F1
#
_entry.id   AF-A0A933H3Z2-F1
#
_cell.length_a   1.000
_cell.length_b   1.000
_cell.length_c   1.000
_cell.angle_alpha   90.00
_cell.angle_beta   90.00
_cell.angle_gamma   90.00
#
_symmetry.space_group_name_H-M   'P 1'
#
loop_
_entity.id
_entity.type
_entity.pdbx_description
1 polymer ?
#
loop_
_entity_poly.entity_id
_entity_poly.type
_entity_poly.pdbx_seq_one_letter_code
_entity_poly.pdbx_strand_id
1 'polypeptide(L)'
;MRTASLCLLVPVCLLTFELSAPAQEDLAQLLKSAQDPDPQERAKAVRAIAKIQTPEAAQVLVRLLADPHDYVHDEAIQGLTTFSNEEVFRFLHERALPGTRDLRTLAGIAAVIAELGLKPAVPNLVKALSVAREDAAVQVLRALARLADPLAKEAVAGKLRSPEWKTKTAALEAYAALAGEEAVEPVVAALSDPDFRARVAALQALAKVKPDRALEHARTLVADAHWSVQVAAIRVIERARDQASIPILVEQLRKEKGRLRKDLADALRTIASSQNDGEAADQSVVTYYGIQIYSKRVLFVTDLSQGMKEKAKGSSQSRIAIAQEEYINCLKGYPEDGYFNLVVFATEVAPWSPHLQRGVPVAKGQSADWLAKMVQSWIFARDTGRTNIYDALAACFDDPDVDTIVLLTDATTITEGTFRTKEDVLRRLGELNRYRNIQFHTIGIGKHEETKAARSLIKELAESTRGTFLETD
;
A
#
# COMPACT_ATOMS: atom_id res chain seq x y z
N MET A 1 22.99 -13.50 -60.15
CA MET A 1 22.47 -12.13 -59.99
C MET A 1 21.21 -12.21 -59.15
N ARG A 2 21.21 -11.48 -58.02
CA ARG A 2 20.10 -11.36 -57.06
C ARG A 2 19.12 -10.29 -57.54
N THR A 3 17.82 -10.51 -57.38
CA THR A 3 16.78 -9.52 -57.02
C THR A 3 15.48 -10.31 -56.75
N ALA A 4 15.16 -10.58 -55.48
CA ALA A 4 14.37 -9.73 -54.57
C ALA A 4 12.85 -10.02 -54.68
N SER A 5 12.38 -10.87 -53.75
CA SER A 5 10.97 -11.14 -53.44
C SER A 5 10.28 -9.87 -52.94
N LEU A 6 9.21 -9.44 -53.63
CA LEU A 6 8.24 -8.48 -53.12
C LEU A 6 7.20 -9.25 -52.28
N CYS A 7 7.26 -9.11 -50.96
CA CYS A 7 6.19 -9.52 -50.05
C CYS A 7 4.95 -8.65 -50.29
N LEU A 8 3.80 -9.32 -50.44
CA LEU A 8 2.48 -8.71 -50.52
C LEU A 8 2.17 -7.88 -49.26
N LEU A 9 2.00 -6.57 -49.47
CA LEU A 9 1.30 -5.64 -48.60
C LEU A 9 -0.20 -5.97 -48.63
N VAL A 10 -0.76 -6.38 -47.49
CA VAL A 10 -2.21 -6.45 -47.28
C VAL A 10 -2.72 -5.01 -47.05
N PRO A 11 -3.78 -4.54 -47.75
CA PRO A 11 -4.23 -3.16 -47.66
C PRO A 11 -4.89 -2.90 -46.30
N VAL A 12 -4.37 -1.92 -45.58
CA VAL A 12 -5.03 -1.31 -44.42
C VAL A 12 -6.21 -0.52 -44.95
N CYS A 13 -7.44 -0.99 -44.68
CA CYS A 13 -8.65 -0.20 -44.86
C CYS A 13 -8.53 1.08 -44.02
N LEU A 14 -8.29 2.18 -44.73
CA LEU A 14 -8.41 3.55 -44.29
C LEU A 14 -9.88 3.83 -43.97
N LEU A 15 -10.21 3.88 -42.67
CA LEU A 15 -11.24 4.81 -42.20
C LEU A 15 -10.50 6.11 -41.90
N THR A 16 -10.54 7.05 -42.85
CA THR A 16 -9.91 8.36 -42.74
C THR A 16 -10.70 9.23 -41.78
N PHE A 17 -10.24 9.33 -40.54
CA PHE A 17 -10.54 10.48 -39.70
C PHE A 17 -9.41 11.49 -39.92
N GLU A 18 -9.72 12.63 -40.54
CA GLU A 18 -8.73 13.70 -40.73
C GLU A 18 -8.41 14.33 -39.38
N LEU A 19 -7.21 14.05 -38.88
CA LEU A 19 -6.57 14.86 -37.84
C LEU A 19 -6.53 16.32 -38.32
N SER A 20 -6.62 17.27 -37.40
CA SER A 20 -6.27 18.65 -37.74
C SER A 20 -4.81 18.67 -38.22
N ALA A 21 -4.53 19.40 -39.32
CA ALA A 21 -3.18 19.53 -39.89
C ALA A 21 -2.05 19.72 -38.84
N PRO A 22 -2.21 20.55 -37.78
CA PRO A 22 -1.17 20.68 -36.74
C PRO A 22 -0.94 19.40 -35.91
N ALA A 23 -2.00 18.65 -35.56
CA ALA A 23 -1.85 17.41 -34.79
C ALA A 23 -1.16 16.28 -35.60
N GLN A 24 -1.30 16.30 -36.92
CA GLN A 24 -0.59 15.40 -37.84
C GLN A 24 0.91 15.71 -37.94
N GLU A 25 1.25 17.00 -38.00
CA GLU A 25 2.64 17.46 -38.09
C GLU A 25 3.39 17.23 -36.76
N ASP A 26 2.72 17.51 -35.63
CA ASP A 26 3.23 17.22 -34.29
C ASP A 26 3.48 15.71 -34.07
N LEU A 27 2.55 14.84 -34.49
CA LEU A 27 2.73 13.39 -34.37
C LEU A 27 3.91 12.89 -35.22
N ALA A 28 4.09 13.42 -36.44
CA ALA A 28 5.19 13.05 -37.32
C ALA A 28 6.56 13.42 -36.73
N GLN A 29 6.66 14.58 -36.06
CA GLN A 29 7.89 14.97 -35.37
C GLN A 29 8.15 14.11 -34.14
N LEU A 30 7.13 13.86 -33.32
CA LEU A 30 7.24 13.01 -32.14
C LEU A 30 7.58 11.56 -32.48
N LEU A 31 7.14 11.06 -33.64
CA LEU A 31 7.51 9.75 -34.16
C LEU A 31 9.02 9.61 -34.43
N LYS A 32 9.68 10.70 -34.84
CA LYS A 32 11.14 10.71 -34.98
C LYS A 32 11.82 10.66 -33.62
N SER A 33 11.35 11.46 -32.65
CA SER A 33 11.85 11.45 -31.28
C SER A 33 11.61 10.11 -30.56
N ALA A 34 10.54 9.40 -30.91
CA ALA A 34 10.27 8.05 -30.40
C ALA A 34 11.25 6.97 -30.94
N GLN A 35 12.14 7.32 -31.87
CA GLN A 35 13.21 6.46 -32.38
C GLN A 35 14.60 6.92 -31.95
N ASP A 36 14.68 7.89 -31.03
CA ASP A 36 15.95 8.41 -30.54
C ASP A 36 16.80 7.31 -29.89
N PRO A 37 18.13 7.28 -30.10
CA PRO A 37 19.00 6.34 -29.40
C PRO A 37 18.89 6.41 -27.87
N ASP A 38 18.66 7.60 -27.31
CA ASP A 38 18.49 7.82 -25.87
C ASP A 38 17.08 7.38 -25.40
N PRO A 39 16.97 6.38 -24.50
CA PRO A 39 15.70 5.96 -23.92
C PRO A 39 14.93 7.09 -23.21
N GLN A 40 15.62 8.09 -22.65
CA GLN A 40 14.95 9.20 -21.98
C GLN A 40 14.23 10.10 -22.98
N GLU A 41 14.84 10.37 -24.13
CA GLU A 41 14.23 11.15 -25.21
C GLU A 41 13.06 10.39 -25.84
N ARG A 42 13.20 9.06 -26.03
CA ARG A 42 12.06 8.22 -26.46
C ARG A 42 10.90 8.29 -25.48
N ALA A 43 11.14 8.19 -24.17
CA ALA A 43 10.09 8.27 -23.16
C ALA A 43 9.41 9.65 -23.12
N LYS A 44 10.14 10.74 -23.31
CA LYS A 44 9.54 12.09 -23.46
C LYS A 44 8.62 12.14 -24.67
N ALA A 45 9.05 11.55 -25.80
CA ALA A 45 8.22 11.45 -27.00
C ALA A 45 6.96 10.61 -26.75
N VAL A 46 7.08 9.47 -26.05
CA VAL A 46 5.94 8.62 -25.64
C VAL A 46 4.90 9.41 -24.85
N ARG A 47 5.33 10.19 -23.86
CA ARG A 47 4.43 11.07 -23.08
C ARG A 47 3.73 12.11 -23.93
N ALA A 48 4.44 12.72 -24.87
CA ALA A 48 3.86 13.71 -25.77
C ALA A 48 2.85 13.06 -26.73
N ILE A 49 3.18 11.87 -27.26
CA ILE A 49 2.28 11.09 -28.13
C ILE A 49 1.00 10.72 -27.38
N ALA A 50 1.10 10.31 -26.12
CA ALA A 50 -0.08 9.98 -25.31
C ALA A 50 -1.06 11.15 -25.17
N LYS A 51 -0.59 12.41 -25.15
CA LYS A 51 -1.46 13.59 -25.07
C LYS A 51 -2.29 13.85 -26.33
N ILE A 52 -1.91 13.27 -27.47
CA ILE A 52 -2.63 13.46 -28.75
C ILE A 52 -3.99 12.75 -28.73
N GLN A 53 -4.15 11.69 -27.92
CA GLN A 53 -5.42 11.02 -27.66
C GLN A 53 -6.14 10.48 -28.92
N THR A 54 -5.40 10.13 -29.98
CA THR A 54 -5.95 9.57 -31.23
C THR A 54 -5.65 8.07 -31.43
N PRO A 55 -6.43 7.35 -32.25
CA PRO A 55 -6.18 5.94 -32.56
C PRO A 55 -4.78 5.68 -33.16
N GLU A 56 -4.26 6.61 -33.96
CA GLU A 56 -2.92 6.54 -34.53
C GLU A 56 -1.85 6.64 -33.45
N ALA A 57 -2.01 7.58 -32.51
CA ALA A 57 -1.13 7.71 -31.36
C ALA A 57 -1.14 6.42 -30.51
N ALA A 58 -2.31 5.84 -30.26
CA ALA A 58 -2.43 4.56 -29.56
C ALA A 58 -1.73 3.41 -30.29
N GLN A 59 -1.85 3.33 -31.63
CA GLN A 59 -1.14 2.32 -32.41
C GLN A 59 0.39 2.46 -32.28
N VAL A 60 0.89 3.69 -32.22
CA VAL A 60 2.32 3.97 -32.01
C VAL A 60 2.76 3.55 -30.62
N LEU A 61 1.99 3.91 -29.58
CA LEU A 61 2.30 3.50 -28.20
C LEU A 61 2.29 1.98 -28.05
N VAL A 62 1.39 1.26 -28.71
CA VAL A 62 1.38 -0.22 -28.71
C VAL A 62 2.66 -0.80 -29.32
N ARG A 63 3.24 -0.17 -30.35
CA ARG A 63 4.55 -0.59 -30.88
C ARG A 63 5.68 -0.31 -29.89
N LEU A 64 5.60 0.80 -29.15
CA LEU A 64 6.59 1.20 -28.15
C LEU A 64 6.53 0.33 -26.87
N LEU A 65 5.48 -0.47 -26.69
CA LEU A 65 5.49 -1.53 -25.68
C LEU A 65 6.59 -2.59 -25.95
N ALA A 66 7.09 -2.71 -27.17
CA ALA A 66 8.21 -3.58 -27.51
C ALA A 66 9.58 -2.98 -27.16
N ASP A 67 9.65 -1.72 -26.70
CA ASP A 67 10.93 -1.05 -26.43
C ASP A 67 11.75 -1.86 -25.41
N PRO A 68 13.05 -2.10 -25.66
CA PRO A 68 13.88 -2.90 -24.76
C PRO A 68 14.07 -2.27 -23.38
N HIS A 69 13.89 -0.95 -23.23
CA HIS A 69 14.09 -0.26 -21.95
C HIS A 69 12.80 -0.18 -21.14
N ASP A 70 12.87 -0.63 -19.88
CA ASP A 70 11.74 -0.66 -18.95
C ASP A 70 11.06 0.69 -18.77
N TYR A 71 11.86 1.77 -18.71
CA TYR A 71 11.33 3.13 -18.59
C TYR A 71 10.44 3.54 -19.77
N VAL A 72 10.80 3.18 -21.01
CA VAL A 72 10.00 3.50 -22.21
C VAL A 72 8.75 2.62 -22.27
N HIS A 73 8.90 1.34 -21.93
CA HIS A 73 7.80 0.38 -21.88
C HIS A 73 6.72 0.80 -20.87
N ASP A 74 7.12 1.15 -19.65
CA ASP A 74 6.19 1.55 -18.59
C ASP A 74 5.49 2.88 -18.94
N GLU A 75 6.22 3.83 -19.53
CA GLU A 75 5.64 5.08 -20.02
C GLU A 75 4.64 4.84 -21.17
N ALA A 76 4.86 3.84 -22.01
CA ALA A 76 3.90 3.46 -23.06
C ALA A 76 2.65 2.80 -22.48
N ILE A 77 2.77 1.99 -21.41
CA ILE A 77 1.62 1.47 -20.65
C ILE A 77 0.83 2.63 -20.05
N GLN A 78 1.49 3.53 -19.30
CA GLN A 78 0.85 4.68 -18.67
C GLN A 78 0.21 5.60 -19.70
N GLY A 79 0.89 5.84 -20.82
CA GLY A 79 0.34 6.59 -21.94
C GLY A 79 -0.96 5.99 -22.45
N LEU A 80 -0.99 4.68 -22.69
CA LEU A 80 -2.19 3.96 -23.16
C LEU A 80 -3.33 3.93 -22.13
N THR A 81 -3.04 3.92 -20.82
CA THR A 81 -4.07 3.94 -19.78
C THR A 81 -4.72 5.31 -19.60
N THR A 82 -4.07 6.39 -20.06
CA THR A 82 -4.69 7.73 -20.09
C THR A 82 -5.73 7.91 -21.19
N PHE A 83 -5.82 6.99 -22.16
CA PHE A 83 -6.78 7.11 -23.26
C PHE A 83 -8.21 6.93 -22.75
N SER A 84 -9.04 7.92 -23.02
CA SER A 84 -10.47 7.92 -22.63
C SER A 84 -11.41 7.45 -23.75
N ASN A 85 -10.87 7.02 -24.90
CA ASN A 85 -11.65 6.73 -26.11
C ASN A 85 -11.94 5.23 -26.25
N GLU A 86 -13.22 4.90 -26.49
CA GLU A 86 -13.72 3.55 -26.79
C GLU A 86 -13.02 2.90 -28.00
N GLU A 87 -12.53 3.70 -28.95
CA GLU A 87 -11.80 3.20 -30.13
C GLU A 87 -10.44 2.60 -29.78
N VAL A 88 -9.75 3.14 -28.78
CA VAL A 88 -8.48 2.56 -28.32
C VAL A 88 -8.73 1.25 -27.61
N PHE A 89 -9.82 1.16 -26.84
CA PHE A 89 -10.26 -0.11 -26.26
C PHE A 89 -10.61 -1.12 -27.34
N ARG A 90 -11.32 -0.71 -28.40
CA ARG A 90 -11.61 -1.56 -29.57
C ARG A 90 -10.34 -2.03 -30.26
N PHE A 91 -9.35 -1.14 -30.45
CA PHE A 91 -8.06 -1.48 -31.06
C PHE A 91 -7.27 -2.51 -30.24
N LEU A 92 -7.12 -2.26 -28.92
CA LEU A 92 -6.43 -3.16 -28.01
C LEU A 92 -7.14 -4.52 -27.92
N HIS A 93 -8.47 -4.50 -27.89
CA HIS A 93 -9.32 -5.68 -27.90
C HIS A 93 -9.17 -6.50 -29.19
N GLU A 94 -9.42 -5.92 -30.36
CA GLU A 94 -9.61 -6.68 -31.61
C GLU A 94 -8.30 -7.02 -32.33
N ARG A 95 -7.29 -6.14 -32.24
CA ARG A 95 -6.12 -6.20 -33.14
C ARG A 95 -4.82 -6.50 -32.40
N ALA A 96 -4.68 -6.04 -31.16
CA ALA A 96 -3.40 -6.10 -30.45
C ALA A 96 -3.13 -7.47 -29.80
N LEU A 97 -4.14 -8.16 -29.27
CA LEU A 97 -3.91 -9.43 -28.55
C LEU A 97 -3.63 -10.66 -29.45
N PRO A 98 -4.44 -10.98 -30.48
CA PRO A 98 -4.36 -12.29 -31.15
C PRO A 98 -3.12 -12.49 -32.03
N GLY A 99 -2.42 -11.42 -32.42
CA GLY A 99 -1.25 -11.45 -33.30
C GLY A 99 0.10 -11.21 -32.62
N THR A 100 0.11 -10.89 -31.32
CA THR A 100 1.32 -10.44 -30.64
C THR A 100 2.17 -11.62 -30.18
N ARG A 101 3.31 -11.81 -30.84
CA ARG A 101 4.31 -12.82 -30.50
C ARG A 101 5.39 -12.31 -29.57
N ASP A 102 5.59 -10.99 -29.54
CA ASP A 102 6.55 -10.36 -28.66
C ASP A 102 6.02 -10.38 -27.21
N LEU A 103 6.81 -10.97 -26.33
CA LEU A 103 6.42 -11.19 -24.94
C LEU A 103 6.19 -9.86 -24.20
N ARG A 104 7.01 -8.85 -24.50
CA ARG A 104 6.97 -7.55 -23.85
C ARG A 104 5.73 -6.76 -24.28
N THR A 105 5.45 -6.75 -25.57
CA THR A 105 4.22 -6.15 -26.13
C THR A 105 2.98 -6.82 -25.56
N LEU A 106 2.94 -8.15 -25.50
CA LEU A 106 1.79 -8.89 -24.94
C LEU A 106 1.61 -8.57 -23.45
N ALA A 107 2.70 -8.50 -22.69
CA ALA A 107 2.67 -8.10 -21.29
C ALA A 107 2.10 -6.68 -21.11
N GLY A 108 2.57 -5.73 -21.92
CA GLY A 108 2.09 -4.35 -21.90
C GLY A 108 0.61 -4.24 -22.22
N ILE A 109 0.14 -4.89 -23.30
CA ILE A 109 -1.28 -4.89 -23.67
C ILE A 109 -2.14 -5.52 -22.56
N ALA A 110 -1.72 -6.65 -22.01
CA ALA A 110 -2.43 -7.32 -20.93
C ALA A 110 -2.50 -6.43 -19.66
N ALA A 111 -1.41 -5.73 -19.33
CA ALA A 111 -1.36 -4.79 -18.22
C ALA A 111 -2.32 -3.61 -18.43
N VAL A 112 -2.30 -2.98 -19.61
CA VAL A 112 -3.20 -1.87 -19.97
C VAL A 112 -4.67 -2.31 -19.85
N ILE A 113 -5.02 -3.48 -20.42
CA ILE A 113 -6.39 -4.03 -20.36
C ILE A 113 -6.84 -4.26 -18.92
N ALA A 114 -5.95 -4.80 -18.08
CA ALA A 114 -6.25 -5.07 -16.68
C ALA A 114 -6.35 -3.79 -15.84
N GLU A 115 -5.56 -2.77 -16.14
CA GLU A 115 -5.59 -1.47 -15.47
C GLU A 115 -6.86 -0.69 -15.77
N LEU A 116 -7.32 -0.76 -17.02
CA LEU A 116 -8.56 -0.15 -17.48
C LEU A 116 -9.81 -0.99 -17.13
N GLY A 117 -9.64 -2.22 -16.64
CA GLY A 117 -10.76 -3.08 -16.27
C GLY A 117 -11.60 -3.57 -17.46
N LEU A 118 -11.01 -3.71 -18.65
CA LEU A 118 -11.74 -4.03 -19.89
C LEU A 118 -12.14 -5.52 -19.95
N LYS A 119 -13.20 -5.89 -19.22
CA LYS A 119 -13.79 -7.24 -19.24
C LYS A 119 -14.15 -7.77 -20.64
N PRO A 120 -14.61 -6.96 -21.61
CA PRO A 120 -14.85 -7.44 -22.97
C PRO A 120 -13.62 -8.06 -23.64
N ALA A 121 -12.39 -7.77 -23.20
CA ALA A 121 -11.16 -8.35 -23.73
C ALA A 121 -10.78 -9.71 -23.14
N VAL A 122 -11.52 -10.22 -22.15
CA VAL A 122 -11.24 -11.52 -21.51
C VAL A 122 -11.21 -12.68 -22.52
N PRO A 123 -12.12 -12.82 -23.50
CA PRO A 123 -12.03 -13.88 -24.51
C PRO A 123 -10.73 -13.85 -25.31
N ASN A 124 -10.21 -12.66 -25.62
CA ASN A 124 -8.95 -12.51 -26.35
C ASN A 124 -7.73 -12.78 -25.47
N LEU A 125 -7.78 -12.43 -24.18
CA LEU A 125 -6.77 -12.85 -23.21
C LEU A 125 -6.76 -14.37 -23.03
N VAL A 126 -7.92 -15.02 -23.00
CA VAL A 126 -8.05 -16.48 -22.97
C VAL A 126 -7.42 -17.11 -24.22
N LYS A 127 -7.72 -16.56 -25.40
CA LYS A 127 -7.09 -17.01 -26.66
C LYS A 127 -5.57 -16.79 -26.63
N ALA A 128 -5.11 -15.65 -26.15
CA ALA A 128 -3.67 -15.36 -26.00
C ALA A 128 -2.99 -16.33 -25.04
N LEU A 129 -3.62 -16.68 -23.92
CA LEU A 129 -3.10 -17.66 -22.95
C LEU A 129 -2.89 -19.05 -23.56
N SER A 130 -3.75 -19.44 -24.52
CA SER A 130 -3.65 -20.75 -25.19
C SER A 130 -2.44 -20.87 -26.12
N VAL A 131 -1.98 -19.75 -26.71
CA VAL A 131 -0.86 -19.71 -27.66
C VAL A 131 0.44 -19.15 -27.05
N ALA A 132 0.35 -18.53 -25.87
CA ALA A 132 1.48 -17.93 -25.19
C ALA A 132 2.49 -18.98 -24.70
N ARG A 133 3.78 -18.68 -24.88
CA ARG A 133 4.87 -19.37 -24.19
C ARG A 133 4.76 -19.16 -22.68
N GLU A 134 5.36 -20.06 -21.89
CA GLU A 134 5.29 -20.03 -20.42
C GLU A 134 5.60 -18.65 -19.83
N ASP A 135 6.70 -18.00 -20.23
CA ASP A 135 7.08 -16.69 -19.72
C ASP A 135 6.04 -15.59 -20.04
N ALA A 136 5.40 -15.66 -21.20
CA ALA A 136 4.38 -14.70 -21.63
C ALA A 136 3.01 -14.98 -20.97
N ALA A 137 2.73 -16.25 -20.67
CA ALA A 137 1.49 -16.69 -20.03
C ALA A 137 1.33 -16.06 -18.64
N VAL A 138 2.41 -15.84 -17.91
CA VAL A 138 2.40 -15.21 -16.57
C VAL A 138 1.69 -13.85 -16.58
N GLN A 139 1.96 -13.01 -17.58
CA GLN A 139 1.41 -11.66 -17.62
C GLN A 139 -0.07 -11.67 -18.02
N VAL A 140 -0.44 -12.58 -18.93
CA VAL A 140 -1.84 -12.82 -19.28
C VAL A 140 -2.63 -13.36 -18.08
N LEU A 141 -2.06 -14.30 -17.32
CA LEU A 141 -2.66 -14.84 -16.10
C LEU A 141 -2.88 -13.76 -15.03
N ARG A 142 -1.90 -12.87 -14.81
CA ARG A 142 -2.03 -11.74 -13.90
C ARG A 142 -3.12 -10.75 -14.33
N ALA A 143 -3.20 -10.46 -15.63
CA ALA A 143 -4.25 -9.61 -16.17
C ALA A 143 -5.64 -10.25 -15.95
N LEU A 144 -5.79 -11.53 -16.24
CA LEU A 144 -7.02 -12.29 -16.00
C LEU A 144 -7.40 -12.33 -14.51
N ALA A 145 -6.42 -12.50 -13.61
CA ALA A 145 -6.64 -12.45 -12.17
C ALA A 145 -7.20 -11.10 -11.71
N ARG A 146 -6.66 -10.00 -12.24
CA ARG A 146 -7.09 -8.63 -11.91
C ARG A 146 -8.47 -8.30 -12.47
N LEU A 147 -8.81 -8.80 -13.65
CA LEU A 147 -10.15 -8.64 -14.25
C LEU A 147 -11.22 -9.46 -13.52
N ALA A 148 -10.82 -10.59 -12.92
CA ALA A 148 -11.68 -11.49 -12.15
C ALA A 148 -12.98 -11.87 -12.89
N ASP A 149 -12.87 -12.15 -14.20
CA ASP A 149 -14.00 -12.55 -15.04
C ASP A 149 -14.07 -14.08 -15.17
N PRO A 150 -15.12 -14.74 -14.63
CA PRO A 150 -15.23 -16.20 -14.61
C PRO A 150 -15.12 -16.89 -15.97
N LEU A 151 -15.31 -16.19 -17.09
CA LEU A 151 -15.12 -16.73 -18.44
C LEU A 151 -13.71 -17.31 -18.65
N ALA A 152 -12.70 -16.79 -17.94
CA ALA A 152 -11.33 -17.28 -18.06
C ALA A 152 -11.03 -18.53 -17.21
N LYS A 153 -11.95 -18.98 -16.35
CA LYS A 153 -11.72 -20.04 -15.37
C LYS A 153 -11.11 -21.30 -15.96
N GLU A 154 -11.73 -21.85 -17.01
CA GLU A 154 -11.28 -23.11 -17.65
C GLU A 154 -9.89 -22.97 -18.29
N ALA A 155 -9.63 -21.83 -18.94
CA ALA A 155 -8.35 -21.57 -19.57
C ALA A 155 -7.22 -21.44 -18.54
N VAL A 156 -7.50 -20.80 -17.40
CA VAL A 156 -6.56 -20.69 -16.28
C VAL A 156 -6.36 -22.03 -15.58
N ALA A 157 -7.41 -22.84 -15.41
CA ALA A 157 -7.33 -24.18 -14.83
C ALA A 157 -6.31 -25.07 -15.57
N GLY A 158 -6.29 -24.98 -16.91
CA GLY A 158 -5.33 -25.69 -17.75
C GLY A 158 -3.85 -25.34 -17.47
N LYS A 159 -3.57 -24.22 -16.81
CA LYS A 159 -2.20 -23.77 -16.46
C LYS A 159 -1.77 -24.11 -15.03
N LEU A 160 -2.67 -24.62 -14.18
CA LEU A 160 -2.36 -25.04 -12.80
C LEU A 160 -1.34 -26.17 -12.70
N ARG A 161 -1.13 -26.92 -13.79
CA ARG A 161 -0.16 -28.03 -13.88
C ARG A 161 1.00 -27.70 -14.82
N SER A 162 1.25 -26.42 -15.11
CA SER A 162 2.40 -26.03 -15.94
C SER A 162 3.71 -26.56 -15.35
N PRO A 163 4.66 -27.04 -16.18
CA PRO A 163 5.99 -27.42 -15.71
C PRO A 163 6.80 -26.21 -15.22
N GLU A 164 6.47 -24.99 -15.67
CA GLU A 164 7.15 -23.77 -15.24
C GLU A 164 6.50 -23.21 -13.97
N TRP A 165 7.30 -23.05 -12.91
CA TRP A 165 6.80 -22.62 -11.61
C TRP A 165 6.19 -21.21 -11.68
N LYS A 166 6.74 -20.31 -12.49
CA LYS A 166 6.18 -18.94 -12.65
C LYS A 166 4.76 -18.98 -13.21
N THR A 167 4.53 -19.75 -14.26
CA THR A 167 3.19 -19.92 -14.84
C THR A 167 2.26 -20.58 -13.83
N LYS A 168 2.73 -21.62 -13.13
CA LYS A 168 1.94 -22.34 -12.14
C LYS A 168 1.48 -21.42 -10.99
N THR A 169 2.38 -20.62 -10.44
CA THR A 169 2.06 -19.66 -9.36
C THR A 169 1.07 -18.59 -9.82
N ALA A 170 1.28 -18.00 -11.00
CA ALA A 170 0.36 -17.03 -11.58
C ALA A 170 -1.02 -17.66 -11.88
N ALA A 171 -1.05 -18.92 -12.29
CA ALA A 171 -2.29 -19.66 -12.54
C ALA A 171 -3.06 -19.92 -11.24
N LEU A 172 -2.38 -20.26 -10.14
CA LEU A 172 -3.01 -20.44 -8.82
C LEU A 172 -3.65 -19.14 -8.33
N GLU A 173 -2.95 -18.02 -8.44
CA GLU A 173 -3.46 -16.70 -8.07
C GLU A 173 -4.67 -16.31 -8.93
N ALA A 174 -4.56 -16.48 -10.26
CA ALA A 174 -5.64 -16.19 -11.18
C ALA A 174 -6.86 -17.08 -10.93
N TYR A 175 -6.66 -18.38 -10.75
CA TYR A 175 -7.75 -19.33 -10.53
C TYR A 175 -8.50 -19.01 -9.23
N ALA A 176 -7.79 -18.68 -8.15
CA ALA A 176 -8.39 -18.24 -6.91
C ALA A 176 -9.23 -16.97 -7.04
N ALA A 177 -8.77 -16.00 -7.83
CA ALA A 177 -9.53 -14.77 -8.10
C ALA A 177 -10.78 -15.01 -8.97
N LEU A 178 -10.73 -16.00 -9.87
CA LEU A 178 -11.77 -16.29 -10.87
C LEU A 178 -12.85 -17.24 -10.37
N ALA A 179 -12.45 -18.28 -9.61
CA ALA A 179 -13.32 -19.40 -9.25
C ALA A 179 -13.88 -19.30 -7.83
N GLY A 180 -13.41 -18.35 -7.00
CA GLY A 180 -13.88 -18.20 -5.62
C GLY A 180 -13.78 -19.54 -4.87
N GLU A 181 -14.85 -19.98 -4.20
CA GLU A 181 -14.84 -21.24 -3.45
C GLU A 181 -14.61 -22.49 -4.31
N GLU A 182 -14.95 -22.48 -5.60
CA GLU A 182 -14.64 -23.59 -6.52
C GLU A 182 -13.12 -23.78 -6.71
N ALA A 183 -12.32 -22.77 -6.35
CA ALA A 183 -10.87 -22.86 -6.39
C ALA A 183 -10.27 -23.77 -5.31
N VAL A 184 -11.02 -24.06 -4.23
CA VAL A 184 -10.48 -24.68 -3.01
C VAL A 184 -9.77 -26.00 -3.30
N GLU A 185 -10.45 -26.97 -3.92
CA GLU A 185 -9.87 -28.30 -4.12
C GLU A 185 -8.69 -28.31 -5.12
N PRO A 186 -8.76 -27.61 -6.28
CA PRO A 186 -7.61 -27.47 -7.17
C PRO A 186 -6.41 -26.77 -6.54
N VAL A 187 -6.63 -25.75 -5.69
CA VAL A 187 -5.56 -25.05 -4.98
C VAL A 187 -4.97 -25.90 -3.86
N VAL A 188 -5.80 -26.66 -3.12
CA VAL A 188 -5.35 -27.60 -2.09
C VAL A 188 -4.40 -28.65 -2.69
N ALA A 189 -4.69 -29.17 -3.88
CA ALA A 189 -3.80 -30.12 -4.56
C ALA A 189 -2.39 -29.54 -4.79
N ALA A 190 -2.26 -28.23 -5.04
CA ALA A 190 -0.98 -27.56 -5.26
C ALA A 190 -0.17 -27.32 -3.96
N LEU A 191 -0.76 -27.56 -2.78
CA LEU A 191 -0.02 -27.52 -1.51
C LEU A 191 1.00 -28.66 -1.36
N SER A 192 0.92 -29.70 -2.21
CA SER A 192 1.88 -30.80 -2.27
C SER A 192 2.78 -30.73 -3.51
N ASP A 193 2.85 -29.58 -4.19
CA ASP A 193 3.66 -29.45 -5.39
C ASP A 193 5.16 -29.62 -5.10
N PRO A 194 5.95 -30.26 -5.99
CA PRO A 194 7.38 -30.40 -5.81
C PRO A 194 8.11 -29.05 -5.66
N ASP A 195 7.66 -28.02 -6.39
CA ASP A 195 8.24 -26.68 -6.29
C ASP A 195 7.66 -25.92 -5.09
N PHE A 196 8.55 -25.46 -4.20
CA PHE A 196 8.13 -24.75 -2.98
C PHE A 196 7.39 -23.44 -3.26
N ARG A 197 7.68 -22.76 -4.38
CA ARG A 197 7.03 -21.49 -4.77
C ARG A 197 5.58 -21.73 -5.14
N ALA A 198 5.29 -22.87 -5.77
CA ALA A 198 3.92 -23.30 -6.04
C ALA A 198 3.17 -23.61 -4.75
N ARG A 199 3.80 -24.29 -3.77
CA ARG A 199 3.20 -24.52 -2.45
C ARG A 199 2.90 -23.21 -1.71
N VAL A 200 3.81 -22.23 -1.74
CA VAL A 200 3.59 -20.89 -1.16
C VAL A 200 2.40 -20.20 -1.84
N ALA A 201 2.39 -20.15 -3.18
CA ALA A 201 1.32 -19.50 -3.93
C ALA A 201 -0.04 -20.17 -3.67
N ALA A 202 -0.07 -21.51 -3.59
CA ALA A 202 -1.27 -22.27 -3.25
C ALA A 202 -1.79 -21.91 -1.86
N LEU A 203 -0.91 -21.85 -0.85
CA LEU A 203 -1.32 -21.49 0.50
C LEU A 203 -1.84 -20.06 0.60
N GLN A 204 -1.19 -19.12 -0.09
CA GLN A 204 -1.62 -17.72 -0.15
C GLN A 204 -2.95 -17.54 -0.90
N ALA A 205 -3.14 -18.29 -2.00
CA ALA A 205 -4.38 -18.31 -2.76
C ALA A 205 -5.52 -18.90 -1.91
N LEU A 206 -5.28 -20.03 -1.23
CA LEU A 206 -6.25 -20.65 -0.34
C LEU A 206 -6.61 -19.73 0.84
N ALA A 207 -5.65 -19.03 1.43
CA ALA A 207 -5.89 -18.08 2.51
C ALA A 207 -6.75 -16.87 2.10
N LYS A 208 -6.77 -16.51 0.81
CA LYS A 208 -7.66 -15.48 0.28
C LYS A 208 -9.08 -15.99 0.04
N VAL A 209 -9.19 -17.23 -0.47
CA VAL A 209 -10.47 -17.83 -0.88
C VAL A 209 -11.23 -18.44 0.29
N LYS A 210 -10.54 -19.25 1.11
CA LYS A 210 -11.11 -20.01 2.22
C LYS A 210 -10.12 -20.05 3.39
N PRO A 211 -10.07 -18.98 4.21
CA PRO A 211 -9.11 -18.84 5.32
C PRO A 211 -9.08 -20.05 6.26
N ASP A 212 -10.23 -20.62 6.61
CA ASP A 212 -10.32 -21.77 7.52
C ASP A 212 -9.62 -23.01 6.96
N ARG A 213 -9.83 -23.30 5.67
CA ARG A 213 -9.14 -24.41 4.98
C ARG A 213 -7.65 -24.14 4.85
N ALA A 214 -7.24 -22.89 4.64
CA ALA A 214 -5.84 -22.52 4.63
C ALA A 214 -5.18 -22.75 5.99
N LEU A 215 -5.88 -22.44 7.08
CA LEU A 215 -5.39 -22.65 8.44
C LEU A 215 -5.19 -24.13 8.76
N GLU A 216 -6.13 -25.00 8.37
CA GLU A 216 -6.00 -26.46 8.51
C GLU A 216 -4.69 -26.97 7.90
N HIS A 217 -4.37 -26.53 6.68
CA HIS A 217 -3.15 -26.94 5.98
C HIS A 217 -1.90 -26.23 6.50
N ALA A 218 -2.02 -24.98 6.92
CA ALA A 218 -0.91 -24.22 7.50
C ALA A 218 -0.32 -24.94 8.72
N ARG A 219 -1.16 -25.54 9.58
CA ARG A 219 -0.74 -26.34 10.74
C ARG A 219 0.23 -27.47 10.37
N THR A 220 0.08 -28.08 9.20
CA THR A 220 1.00 -29.11 8.70
C THR A 220 2.22 -28.48 8.01
N LEU A 221 2.02 -27.42 7.23
CA LEU A 221 3.05 -26.77 6.43
C LEU A 221 4.09 -25.96 7.24
N VAL A 222 3.87 -25.71 8.54
CA VAL A 222 4.93 -25.19 9.43
C VAL A 222 6.14 -26.13 9.46
N ALA A 223 5.95 -27.43 9.20
CA ALA A 223 7.01 -28.43 9.15
C ALA A 223 7.55 -28.69 7.73
N ASP A 224 7.17 -27.88 6.72
CA ASP A 224 7.57 -28.11 5.32
C ASP A 224 9.10 -28.12 5.14
N ALA A 225 9.61 -28.89 4.19
CA ALA A 225 11.06 -28.99 3.95
C ALA A 225 11.72 -27.65 3.56
N HIS A 226 10.97 -26.72 2.98
CA HIS A 226 11.48 -25.43 2.51
C HIS A 226 11.02 -24.28 3.41
N TRP A 227 11.98 -23.52 3.93
CA TRP A 227 11.75 -22.41 4.88
C TRP A 227 10.70 -21.39 4.41
N SER A 228 10.64 -21.08 3.10
CA SER A 228 9.68 -20.11 2.57
C SER A 228 8.22 -20.58 2.69
N VAL A 229 7.97 -21.89 2.66
CA VAL A 229 6.64 -22.47 2.86
C VAL A 229 6.29 -22.41 4.34
N GLN A 230 7.26 -22.72 5.21
CA GLN A 230 7.10 -22.58 6.66
C GLN A 230 6.72 -21.14 7.05
N VAL A 231 7.40 -20.12 6.50
CA VAL A 231 7.06 -18.70 6.75
C VAL A 231 5.63 -18.38 6.29
N ALA A 232 5.22 -18.87 5.11
CA ALA A 232 3.86 -18.65 4.63
C ALA A 232 2.81 -19.27 5.57
N ALA A 233 3.08 -20.49 6.06
CA ALA A 233 2.23 -21.19 7.03
C ALA A 233 2.16 -20.46 8.38
N ILE A 234 3.31 -20.03 8.91
CA ILE A 234 3.39 -19.24 10.16
C ILE A 234 2.54 -17.98 10.03
N ARG A 235 2.63 -17.25 8.92
CA ARG A 235 1.84 -16.03 8.69
C ARG A 235 0.34 -16.29 8.60
N VAL A 236 -0.08 -17.41 8.01
CA VAL A 236 -1.50 -17.79 7.96
C VAL A 236 -2.02 -18.05 9.38
N ILE A 237 -1.26 -18.82 10.17
CA ILE A 237 -1.59 -19.14 11.56
C ILE A 237 -1.62 -17.87 12.42
N GLU A 238 -0.62 -17.01 12.29
CA GLU A 238 -0.50 -15.75 13.01
C GLU A 238 -1.67 -14.82 12.69
N ARG A 239 -2.00 -14.63 11.41
CA ARG A 239 -3.12 -13.80 10.98
C ARG A 239 -4.47 -14.33 11.48
N ALA A 240 -4.63 -15.66 11.53
CA ALA A 240 -5.80 -16.31 12.10
C ALA A 240 -5.85 -16.25 13.64
N ARG A 241 -4.74 -15.86 14.29
CA ARG A 241 -4.56 -15.93 15.75
C ARG A 241 -4.92 -17.29 16.33
N ASP A 242 -4.55 -18.35 15.61
CA ASP A 242 -5.01 -19.69 15.92
C ASP A 242 -4.29 -20.29 17.14
N GLN A 243 -4.98 -20.26 18.28
CA GLN A 243 -4.50 -20.81 19.56
C GLN A 243 -4.14 -22.29 19.48
N ALA A 244 -4.89 -23.06 18.69
CA ALA A 244 -4.65 -24.49 18.54
C ALA A 244 -3.30 -24.78 17.85
N SER A 245 -2.69 -23.79 17.20
CA SER A 245 -1.36 -23.91 16.59
C SER A 245 -0.22 -23.64 17.57
N ILE A 246 -0.44 -23.12 18.79
CA ILE A 246 0.64 -22.84 19.75
C ILE A 246 1.52 -24.07 20.01
N PRO A 247 0.99 -25.27 20.33
CA PRO A 247 1.83 -26.44 20.56
C PRO A 247 2.68 -26.81 19.34
N ILE A 248 2.14 -26.64 18.13
CA ILE A 248 2.82 -26.92 16.87
C ILE A 248 3.99 -25.94 16.66
N LEU A 249 3.74 -24.64 16.87
CA LEU A 249 4.76 -23.60 16.72
C LEU A 249 5.86 -23.71 17.80
N VAL A 250 5.51 -24.05 19.04
CA VAL A 250 6.49 -24.30 20.13
C VAL A 250 7.39 -25.47 19.77
N GLU A 251 6.82 -26.56 19.27
CA GLU A 251 7.60 -27.73 18.87
C GLU A 251 8.54 -27.42 17.69
N GLN A 252 8.08 -26.64 16.72
CA GLN A 252 8.95 -26.18 15.63
C GLN A 252 10.05 -25.22 16.11
N LEU A 253 9.73 -24.30 17.03
CA LEU A 253 10.71 -23.38 17.62
C LEU A 253 11.83 -24.11 18.39
N ARG A 254 11.50 -25.23 19.04
CA ARG A 254 12.48 -26.09 19.73
C ARG A 254 13.46 -26.74 18.76
N LYS A 255 12.98 -27.14 17.58
CA LYS A 255 13.78 -27.79 16.52
C LYS A 255 14.61 -26.77 15.73
N GLU A 256 14.08 -25.56 15.54
CA GLU A 256 14.69 -24.53 14.72
C GLU A 256 15.87 -23.81 15.40
N LYS A 257 17.01 -23.78 14.70
CA LYS A 257 18.28 -23.17 15.16
C LYS A 257 18.74 -21.99 14.31
N GLY A 258 18.11 -21.78 13.16
CA GLY A 258 18.45 -20.79 12.16
C GLY A 258 17.41 -19.68 12.03
N ARG A 259 17.13 -19.30 10.79
CA ARG A 259 16.45 -18.04 10.44
C ARG A 259 15.00 -17.93 10.92
N LEU A 260 14.27 -19.05 11.01
CA LEU A 260 12.84 -19.03 11.32
C LEU A 260 12.55 -18.90 12.81
N ARG A 261 13.59 -18.91 13.66
CA ARG A 261 13.44 -18.78 15.11
C ARG A 261 12.74 -17.48 15.49
N LYS A 262 13.07 -16.38 14.80
CA LYS A 262 12.42 -15.08 15.00
C LYS A 262 10.96 -15.11 14.54
N ASP A 263 10.70 -15.59 13.32
CA ASP A 263 9.34 -15.70 12.77
C ASP A 263 8.41 -16.53 13.68
N LEU A 264 8.89 -17.68 14.16
CA LEU A 264 8.17 -18.56 15.09
C LEU A 264 7.93 -17.90 16.46
N ALA A 265 8.94 -17.22 17.00
CA ALA A 265 8.83 -16.53 18.29
C ALA A 265 7.88 -15.32 18.23
N ASP A 266 7.94 -14.55 17.15
CA ASP A 266 7.05 -13.41 16.92
C ASP A 266 5.61 -13.88 16.69
N ALA A 267 5.39 -14.92 15.89
CA ALA A 267 4.06 -15.52 15.72
C ALA A 267 3.49 -16.06 17.03
N LEU A 268 4.31 -16.75 17.84
CA LEU A 268 3.90 -17.21 19.18
C LEU A 268 3.56 -16.03 20.09
N ARG A 269 4.32 -14.93 20.06
CA ARG A 269 4.00 -13.72 20.83
C ARG A 269 2.67 -13.11 20.38
N THR A 270 2.46 -12.97 19.07
CA THR A 270 1.21 -12.44 18.50
C THR A 270 0.02 -13.30 18.89
N ILE A 271 0.12 -14.62 18.76
CA ILE A 271 -0.98 -15.53 19.12
C ILE A 271 -1.17 -15.57 20.64
N ALA A 272 -0.11 -15.68 21.44
CA ALA A 272 -0.22 -15.68 22.91
C ALA A 272 -0.75 -14.36 23.46
N SER A 273 -0.50 -13.22 22.78
CA SER A 273 -1.09 -11.94 23.17
C SER A 273 -2.61 -11.93 23.09
N SER A 274 -3.22 -12.83 22.30
CA SER A 274 -4.68 -13.04 22.27
C SER A 274 -5.21 -14.00 23.34
N GLN A 275 -4.36 -14.62 24.17
CA GLN A 275 -4.79 -15.26 25.44
C GLN A 275 -5.10 -14.22 26.52
N ASN A 276 -4.43 -13.05 26.46
CA ASN A 276 -4.63 -11.97 27.42
C ASN A 276 -5.88 -11.12 27.17
N ASP A 277 -6.66 -11.42 26.12
CA ASP A 277 -7.93 -10.74 25.85
C ASP A 277 -9.10 -11.34 26.67
N GLY A 278 -8.90 -12.49 27.32
CA GLY A 278 -9.96 -13.25 28.01
C GLY A 278 -9.84 -13.36 29.53
N GLU A 279 -8.64 -13.54 30.08
CA GLU A 279 -8.44 -13.68 31.53
C GLU A 279 -7.09 -13.06 31.94
N ALA A 280 -7.13 -12.17 32.93
CA ALA A 280 -6.05 -11.38 33.52
C ALA A 280 -5.66 -10.08 32.78
N ALA A 281 -6.35 -9.02 33.19
CA ALA A 281 -5.88 -7.64 33.14
C ALA A 281 -4.43 -7.51 33.64
N ASP A 282 -3.54 -7.06 32.75
CA ASP A 282 -2.59 -5.97 33.00
C ASP A 282 -1.92 -5.57 31.66
N GLN A 283 -2.71 -5.10 30.70
CA GLN A 283 -2.17 -4.19 29.69
C GLN A 283 -2.42 -2.80 30.24
N SER A 284 -1.36 -2.03 30.52
CA SER A 284 -1.48 -0.63 30.89
C SER A 284 -2.00 0.16 29.69
N VAL A 285 -3.32 0.11 29.48
CA VAL A 285 -4.03 0.96 28.53
C VAL A 285 -3.82 2.38 28.99
N VAL A 286 -2.97 3.09 28.27
CA VAL A 286 -2.64 4.47 28.61
C VAL A 286 -3.78 5.33 28.11
N THR A 287 -4.27 6.20 28.98
CA THR A 287 -5.33 7.13 28.62
C THR A 287 -4.71 8.52 28.41
N TYR A 288 -5.05 9.17 27.30
CA TYR A 288 -4.69 10.56 27.03
C TYR A 288 -5.96 11.34 26.69
N TYR A 289 -6.32 12.32 27.53
CA TYR A 289 -7.61 13.04 27.42
C TYR A 289 -8.85 12.11 27.40
N GLY A 290 -8.79 10.93 28.02
CA GLY A 290 -9.89 9.95 27.98
C GLY A 290 -9.87 9.03 26.76
N ILE A 291 -8.99 9.25 25.78
CA ILE A 291 -8.77 8.32 24.67
C ILE A 291 -7.89 7.17 25.17
N GLN A 292 -8.40 5.95 25.04
CA GLN A 292 -7.66 4.73 25.34
C GLN A 292 -6.70 4.41 24.20
N ILE A 293 -5.40 4.44 24.48
CA ILE A 293 -4.33 4.14 23.54
C ILE A 293 -3.86 2.71 23.79
N TYR A 294 -4.11 1.84 22.81
CA TYR A 294 -3.74 0.41 22.89
C TYR A 294 -2.37 0.11 22.28
N SER A 295 -1.86 1.01 21.43
CA SER A 295 -0.57 0.78 20.77
C SER A 295 0.61 0.97 21.73
N LYS A 296 1.67 0.19 21.47
CA LYS A 296 2.98 0.32 22.09
C LYS A 296 3.95 1.18 21.28
N ARG A 297 3.56 1.77 20.15
CA ARG A 297 4.45 2.55 19.25
C ARG A 297 3.78 3.87 18.86
N VAL A 298 3.68 4.75 19.85
CA VAL A 298 2.83 5.94 19.79
C VAL A 298 3.67 7.19 19.60
N LEU A 299 3.31 8.01 18.61
CA LEU A 299 3.89 9.33 18.42
C LEU A 299 2.88 10.40 18.83
N PHE A 300 3.23 11.18 19.84
CA PHE A 300 2.42 12.32 20.28
C PHE A 300 2.81 13.55 19.49
N VAL A 301 1.84 14.27 18.95
CA VAL A 301 2.06 15.45 18.11
C VAL A 301 1.29 16.61 18.74
N THR A 302 2.02 17.58 19.28
CA THR A 302 1.42 18.65 20.08
C THR A 302 1.65 20.02 19.47
N ASP A 303 0.56 20.74 19.26
CA ASP A 303 0.56 22.12 18.79
C ASP A 303 1.04 23.09 19.88
N LEU A 304 1.93 24.01 19.50
CA LEU A 304 2.46 25.11 20.31
C LEU A 304 2.04 26.48 19.75
N SER A 305 1.04 26.52 18.88
CA SER A 305 0.50 27.75 18.30
C SER A 305 0.02 28.75 19.37
N GLN A 306 -0.22 29.98 18.93
CA GLN A 306 -0.63 31.07 19.84
C GLN A 306 -1.91 30.74 20.61
N GLY A 307 -2.88 30.05 20.01
CA GLY A 307 -4.13 29.71 20.70
C GLY A 307 -3.94 28.63 21.78
N MET A 308 -2.89 27.81 21.71
CA MET A 308 -2.51 26.88 22.79
C MET A 308 -1.96 27.60 24.03
N LYS A 309 -1.46 28.84 23.89
CA LYS A 309 -1.01 29.67 25.04
C LYS A 309 -2.15 30.40 25.76
N GLU A 310 -3.34 30.46 25.17
CA GLU A 310 -4.50 31.07 25.80
C GLU A 310 -4.97 30.26 27.01
N LYS A 311 -5.69 30.92 27.93
CA LYS A 311 -6.29 30.27 29.10
C LYS A 311 -7.36 29.28 28.65
N ALA A 312 -7.34 28.08 29.21
CA ALA A 312 -8.43 27.13 29.01
C ALA A 312 -9.71 27.66 29.68
N LYS A 313 -10.87 27.31 29.12
CA LYS A 313 -12.14 27.88 29.57
C LYS A 313 -12.43 27.44 31.01
N GLY A 314 -12.51 28.41 31.93
CA GLY A 314 -12.77 28.12 33.34
C GLY A 314 -11.54 27.67 34.14
N SER A 315 -10.33 27.72 33.56
CA SER A 315 -9.07 27.43 34.26
C SER A 315 -8.19 28.68 34.38
N SER A 316 -7.35 28.72 35.42
CA SER A 316 -6.27 29.71 35.56
C SER A 316 -5.05 29.38 34.68
N GLN A 317 -4.96 28.15 34.19
CA GLN A 317 -3.86 27.62 33.38
C GLN A 317 -4.11 27.80 31.88
N SER A 318 -3.02 27.83 31.09
CA SER A 318 -3.09 27.83 29.63
C SER A 318 -3.42 26.42 29.08
N ARG A 319 -4.00 26.35 27.88
CA ARG A 319 -4.31 25.07 27.22
C ARG A 319 -3.06 24.18 27.08
N ILE A 320 -1.92 24.78 26.75
CA ILE A 320 -0.62 24.10 26.68
C ILE A 320 -0.16 23.55 28.04
N ALA A 321 -0.43 24.25 29.16
CA ALA A 321 -0.05 23.75 30.48
C ALA A 321 -0.87 22.50 30.86
N ILE A 322 -2.17 22.50 30.55
CA ILE A 322 -3.04 21.33 30.74
C ILE A 322 -2.59 20.17 29.85
N ALA A 323 -2.30 20.45 28.58
CA ALA A 323 -1.77 19.47 27.63
C ALA A 323 -0.48 18.80 28.12
N GLN A 324 0.41 19.59 28.73
CA GLN A 324 1.65 19.11 29.33
C GLN A 324 1.37 18.20 30.54
N GLU A 325 0.48 18.60 31.44
CA GLU A 325 0.11 17.79 32.62
C GLU A 325 -0.52 16.45 32.20
N GLU A 326 -1.46 16.47 31.26
CA GLU A 326 -2.05 15.26 30.69
C GLU A 326 -1.02 14.37 30.01
N TYR A 327 -0.07 14.95 29.28
CA TYR A 327 0.99 14.20 28.62
C TYR A 327 1.92 13.53 29.64
N ILE A 328 2.28 14.25 30.71
CA ILE A 328 3.09 13.73 31.81
C ILE A 328 2.34 12.60 32.53
N ASN A 329 1.04 12.76 32.79
CA ASN A 329 0.22 11.73 33.42
C ASN A 329 0.12 10.47 32.54
N CYS A 330 -0.07 10.64 31.23
CA CYS A 330 -0.02 9.58 30.24
C CYS A 330 1.34 8.85 30.26
N LEU A 331 2.46 9.59 30.25
CA LEU A 331 3.80 8.99 30.31
C LEU A 331 4.10 8.25 31.62
N LYS A 332 3.55 8.70 32.75
CA LYS A 332 3.70 8.02 34.04
C LYS A 332 3.08 6.63 34.05
N GLY A 333 2.00 6.42 33.30
CA GLY A 333 1.32 5.13 33.14
C GLY A 333 1.77 4.33 31.90
N TYR A 334 2.76 4.81 31.15
CA TYR A 334 3.13 4.22 29.88
C TYR A 334 3.90 2.89 30.05
N PRO A 335 3.56 1.82 29.29
CA PRO A 335 4.19 0.51 29.44
C PRO A 335 5.72 0.54 29.27
N GLU A 336 6.44 -0.24 30.08
CA GLU A 336 7.92 -0.35 30.05
C GLU A 336 8.48 -0.97 28.75
N ASP A 337 7.65 -1.75 28.06
CA ASP A 337 7.95 -2.32 26.76
C ASP A 337 7.33 -1.52 25.60
N GLY A 338 6.69 -0.38 25.92
CA GLY A 338 6.22 0.59 24.97
C GLY A 338 7.37 1.38 24.34
N TYR A 339 7.05 2.06 23.26
CA TYR A 339 7.87 3.01 22.53
C TYR A 339 7.02 4.26 22.30
N PHE A 340 7.60 5.41 22.58
CA PHE A 340 6.95 6.69 22.33
C PHE A 340 7.94 7.72 21.82
N ASN A 341 7.42 8.75 21.19
CA ASN A 341 8.18 9.97 20.89
C ASN A 341 7.22 11.16 20.87
N LEU A 342 7.77 12.36 20.87
CA LEU A 342 7.03 13.61 20.88
C LEU A 342 7.50 14.49 19.71
N VAL A 343 6.54 14.97 18.93
CA VAL A 343 6.74 16.04 17.94
C VAL A 343 5.96 17.24 18.44
N VAL A 344 6.60 18.40 18.47
CA VAL A 344 5.91 19.66 18.73
C VAL A 344 6.00 20.54 17.51
N PHE A 345 4.96 21.33 17.28
CA PHE A 345 4.93 22.17 16.09
C PHE A 345 4.25 23.52 16.35
N ALA A 346 4.73 24.55 15.67
CA ALA A 346 4.02 25.79 15.44
C ALA A 346 4.23 26.13 13.96
N THR A 347 4.96 27.19 13.61
CA THR A 347 5.41 27.40 12.21
C THR A 347 6.43 26.33 11.80
N GLU A 348 7.36 26.03 12.72
CA GLU A 348 8.37 24.99 12.55
C GLU A 348 7.95 23.69 13.25
N VAL A 349 8.42 22.57 12.72
CA VAL A 349 8.23 21.22 13.27
C VAL A 349 9.51 20.82 13.99
N ALA A 350 9.38 20.44 15.26
CA ALA A 350 10.50 20.00 16.07
C ALA A 350 10.20 18.60 16.64
N PRO A 351 10.84 17.54 16.14
CA PRO A 351 10.84 16.25 16.80
C PRO A 351 11.76 16.25 18.02
N TRP A 352 11.36 15.59 19.11
CA TRP A 352 12.18 15.42 20.31
C TRP A 352 13.35 14.47 20.06
N SER A 353 13.11 13.40 19.28
CA SER A 353 14.11 12.44 18.83
C SER A 353 13.85 12.06 17.36
N PRO A 354 14.87 11.68 16.57
CA PRO A 354 14.67 11.19 15.19
C PRO A 354 13.84 9.90 15.09
N HIS A 355 13.80 9.10 16.16
CA HIS A 355 13.06 7.82 16.19
C HIS A 355 12.34 7.61 17.53
N LEU A 356 11.37 6.71 17.53
CA LEU A 356 10.66 6.18 18.70
C LEU A 356 11.66 5.77 19.77
N GLN A 357 11.48 6.34 20.96
CA GLN A 357 12.26 6.01 22.13
C GLN A 357 11.54 4.93 22.91
N ARG A 358 12.27 3.93 23.36
CA ARG A 358 11.69 2.95 24.28
C ARG A 358 11.19 3.68 25.52
N GLY A 359 9.99 3.32 25.95
CA GLY A 359 9.34 3.64 27.21
C GLY A 359 10.22 3.20 28.35
N VAL A 360 11.21 4.03 28.68
CA VAL A 360 12.06 3.84 29.84
C VAL A 360 11.54 4.77 30.92
N PRO A 361 10.57 4.36 31.74
CA PRO A 361 10.70 4.70 33.13
C PRO A 361 11.82 3.79 33.68
N VAL A 362 12.86 4.35 34.30
CA VAL A 362 13.74 3.60 35.24
C VAL A 362 14.89 2.70 34.71
N ALA A 363 15.30 2.69 33.43
CA ALA A 363 16.53 1.93 33.06
C ALA A 363 17.84 2.61 33.53
N LYS A 364 17.80 3.85 34.03
CA LYS A 364 18.95 4.60 34.57
C LYS A 364 18.67 5.36 35.87
N GLY A 365 17.76 4.86 36.72
CA GLY A 365 17.48 5.50 38.02
C GLY A 365 16.89 6.93 37.94
N GLN A 366 16.39 7.33 36.78
CA GLN A 366 15.69 8.60 36.58
C GLN A 366 14.18 8.36 36.58
N SER A 367 13.43 9.18 37.34
CA SER A 367 11.99 9.06 37.50
C SER A 367 11.22 9.62 36.31
N ALA A 368 9.95 9.22 36.14
CA ALA A 368 9.03 9.83 35.17
C ALA A 368 8.95 11.37 35.33
N ASP A 369 9.16 11.88 36.55
CA ASP A 369 9.23 13.31 36.84
C ASP A 369 10.46 14.01 36.23
N TRP A 370 11.58 13.30 36.03
CA TRP A 370 12.75 13.84 35.33
C TRP A 370 12.45 14.01 33.84
N LEU A 371 11.89 12.99 33.19
CA LEU A 371 11.51 13.02 31.78
C LEU A 371 10.46 14.12 31.55
N ALA A 372 9.46 14.20 32.44
CA ALA A 372 8.47 15.27 32.46
C ALA A 372 9.10 16.66 32.50
N LYS A 373 10.04 16.91 33.42
CA LYS A 373 10.77 18.19 33.53
C LYS A 373 11.62 18.50 32.31
N MET A 374 12.23 17.48 31.70
CA MET A 374 13.08 17.64 30.53
C MET A 374 12.25 17.98 29.28
N VAL A 375 11.15 17.25 29.06
CA VAL A 375 10.17 17.55 28.01
C VAL A 375 9.57 18.94 28.22
N GLN A 376 9.17 19.26 29.45
CA GLN A 376 8.65 20.59 29.79
C GLN A 376 9.66 21.69 29.43
N SER A 377 10.92 21.55 29.88
CA SER A 377 12.00 22.51 29.59
C SER A 377 12.29 22.63 28.09
N TRP A 378 12.23 21.52 27.36
CA TRP A 378 12.44 21.48 25.92
C TRP A 378 11.29 22.14 25.15
N ILE A 379 10.04 21.99 25.59
CA ILE A 379 8.87 22.66 25.01
C ILE A 379 8.94 24.17 25.27
N PHE A 380 9.29 24.61 26.50
CA PHE A 380 9.40 26.04 26.84
C PHE A 380 10.52 26.79 26.11
N ALA A 381 11.51 26.07 25.58
CA ALA A 381 12.59 26.66 24.80
C ALA A 381 12.22 26.97 23.33
N ARG A 382 11.00 26.60 22.88
CA ARG A 382 10.57 26.79 21.48
C ARG A 382 9.76 28.06 21.31
N ASP A 383 10.06 28.78 20.24
CA ASP A 383 9.32 29.97 19.85
C ASP A 383 7.97 29.58 19.22
N THR A 384 7.02 30.49 19.30
CA THR A 384 5.65 30.26 18.82
C THR A 384 5.39 30.89 17.47
N GLY A 385 4.49 30.26 16.73
CA GLY A 385 4.17 30.62 15.36
C GLY A 385 2.76 30.22 14.96
N ARG A 386 2.48 30.26 13.65
CA ARG A 386 1.19 29.86 13.06
C ARG A 386 1.15 28.33 12.95
N THR A 387 -0.03 27.73 13.08
CA THR A 387 -0.21 26.27 13.06
C THR A 387 0.33 25.63 11.77
N ASN A 388 1.09 24.53 11.85
CA ASN A 388 1.59 23.75 10.71
C ASN A 388 1.34 22.23 10.84
N ILE A 389 0.05 21.85 10.80
CA ILE A 389 -0.44 20.47 10.92
C ILE A 389 0.16 19.54 9.86
N TYR A 390 0.19 19.93 8.58
CA TYR A 390 0.63 19.01 7.53
C TYR A 390 2.10 18.61 7.68
N ASP A 391 3.01 19.58 7.79
CA ASP A 391 4.43 19.25 7.86
C ASP A 391 4.74 18.50 9.17
N ALA A 392 4.02 18.79 10.26
CA ALA A 392 4.14 18.06 11.52
C ALA A 392 3.73 16.59 11.38
N LEU A 393 2.57 16.34 10.76
CA LEU A 393 2.10 14.98 10.53
C LEU A 393 2.91 14.25 9.45
N ALA A 394 3.43 14.94 8.44
CA ALA A 394 4.30 14.36 7.42
C ALA A 394 5.62 13.88 8.03
N ALA A 395 6.24 14.67 8.91
CA ALA A 395 7.45 14.28 9.64
C ALA A 395 7.26 13.01 10.50
N CYS A 396 6.04 12.71 10.92
CA CYS A 396 5.73 11.49 11.66
C CYS A 396 5.94 10.20 10.85
N PHE A 397 5.91 10.29 9.51
CA PHE A 397 6.10 9.14 8.63
C PHE A 397 7.56 8.74 8.45
N ASP A 398 8.51 9.62 8.82
CA ASP A 398 9.96 9.36 8.70
C ASP A 398 10.41 8.21 9.61
N ASP A 399 9.70 7.99 10.72
CA ASP A 399 9.91 6.82 11.57
C ASP A 399 9.10 5.62 11.02
N PRO A 400 9.75 4.51 10.60
CA PRO A 400 9.06 3.35 10.03
C PRO A 400 8.26 2.53 11.05
N ASP A 401 8.56 2.67 12.34
CA ASP A 401 8.01 1.82 13.40
C ASP A 401 6.74 2.42 14.03
N VAL A 402 6.44 3.69 13.77
CA VAL A 402 5.20 4.34 14.24
C VAL A 402 3.98 3.69 13.58
N ASP A 403 3.01 3.30 14.41
CA ASP A 403 1.71 2.79 13.97
C ASP A 403 0.51 3.58 14.54
N THR A 404 0.74 4.47 15.51
CA THR A 404 -0.30 5.29 16.13
C THR A 404 0.20 6.72 16.34
N ILE A 405 -0.58 7.69 15.88
CA ILE A 405 -0.33 9.12 16.06
C ILE A 405 -1.45 9.72 16.89
N VAL A 406 -1.09 10.52 17.89
CA VAL A 406 -2.03 11.26 18.73
C VAL A 406 -1.79 12.75 18.56
N LEU A 407 -2.65 13.41 17.79
CA LEU A 407 -2.56 14.85 17.50
C LEU A 407 -3.36 15.66 18.52
N LEU A 408 -2.71 16.64 19.13
CA LEU A 408 -3.33 17.66 19.99
C LEU A 408 -3.16 19.05 19.36
N THR A 409 -4.27 19.75 19.10
CA THR A 409 -4.25 21.10 18.54
C THR A 409 -5.44 21.93 18.98
N ASP A 410 -5.32 23.25 18.96
CA ASP A 410 -6.47 24.15 19.10
C ASP A 410 -7.36 24.18 17.85
N ALA A 411 -6.88 23.59 16.74
CA ALA A 411 -7.54 23.53 15.44
C ALA A 411 -8.18 24.86 15.04
N THR A 412 -7.47 25.96 15.27
CA THR A 412 -7.94 27.32 14.93
C THR A 412 -7.74 27.64 13.45
N THR A 413 -6.66 27.14 12.82
CA THR A 413 -6.34 27.40 11.41
C THR A 413 -5.80 26.17 10.66
N ILE A 414 -6.08 26.06 9.35
CA ILE A 414 -5.63 24.96 8.46
C ILE A 414 -4.21 25.21 7.89
N THR A 415 -3.44 26.10 8.51
CA THR A 415 -1.97 26.24 8.41
C THR A 415 -1.35 27.28 7.46
N GLU A 416 -0.07 27.57 7.75
CA GLU A 416 0.92 28.25 6.88
C GLU A 416 1.86 27.29 6.12
N GLY A 417 1.70 25.98 6.28
CA GLY A 417 2.61 24.95 5.78
C GLY A 417 2.55 24.70 4.27
N THR A 418 3.20 23.61 3.83
CA THR A 418 3.30 23.19 2.42
C THR A 418 1.93 23.07 1.73
N PHE A 419 0.91 22.59 2.45
CA PHE A 419 -0.48 22.51 1.99
C PHE A 419 -1.40 23.26 2.94
N ARG A 420 -2.27 24.11 2.38
CA ARG A 420 -3.07 25.10 3.14
C ARG A 420 -4.59 24.88 3.06
N THR A 421 -5.03 23.81 2.39
CA THR A 421 -6.44 23.45 2.23
C THR A 421 -6.72 22.12 2.91
N LYS A 422 -7.96 21.89 3.39
CA LYS A 422 -8.34 20.63 4.04
C LYS A 422 -8.14 19.45 3.08
N GLU A 423 -8.60 19.62 1.84
CA GLU A 423 -8.64 18.58 0.81
C GLU A 423 -7.24 18.13 0.43
N ASP A 424 -6.29 19.07 0.29
CA ASP A 424 -4.90 18.72 -0.01
C ASP A 424 -4.23 18.00 1.15
N VAL A 425 -4.46 18.45 2.39
CA VAL A 425 -3.88 17.81 3.58
C VAL A 425 -4.38 16.38 3.73
N LEU A 426 -5.70 16.15 3.65
CA LEU A 426 -6.28 14.80 3.75
C LEU A 426 -5.80 13.90 2.61
N ARG A 427 -5.78 14.40 1.37
CA ARG A 427 -5.33 13.62 0.21
C ARG A 427 -3.87 13.20 0.36
N ARG A 428 -2.97 14.14 0.74
CA ARG A 428 -1.54 13.86 0.90
C ARG A 428 -1.24 12.93 2.07
N LEU A 429 -1.89 13.15 3.22
CA LEU A 429 -1.75 12.23 4.35
C LEU A 429 -2.32 10.84 4.02
N GLY A 430 -3.41 10.77 3.27
CA GLY A 430 -3.96 9.50 2.76
C GLY A 430 -2.99 8.77 1.82
N GLU A 431 -2.30 9.50 0.94
CA GLU A 431 -1.24 8.94 0.07
C GLU A 431 -0.08 8.37 0.90
N LEU A 432 0.41 9.11 1.91
CA LEU A 432 1.48 8.65 2.81
C LEU A 432 1.05 7.44 3.65
N ASN A 433 -0.20 7.42 4.09
CA ASN A 433 -0.72 6.37 4.96
C ASN A 433 -1.22 5.12 4.23
N ARG A 434 -1.31 5.15 2.90
CA ARG A 434 -1.88 4.08 2.05
C ARG A 434 -1.35 2.68 2.35
N TYR A 435 -0.06 2.58 2.71
CA TYR A 435 0.61 1.31 3.03
C TYR A 435 1.07 1.21 4.48
N ARG A 436 1.03 2.32 5.22
CA ARG A 436 1.49 2.39 6.61
C ARG A 436 0.38 2.03 7.60
N ASN A 437 -0.89 2.29 7.25
CA ASN A 437 -2.06 2.03 8.09
C ASN A 437 -1.92 2.56 9.53
N ILE A 438 -1.26 3.72 9.68
CA ILE A 438 -1.12 4.42 10.95
C ILE A 438 -2.49 4.92 11.38
N GLN A 439 -2.85 4.66 12.65
CA GLN A 439 -4.07 5.14 13.26
C GLN A 439 -3.87 6.55 13.81
N PHE A 440 -4.78 7.49 13.48
CA PHE A 440 -4.72 8.87 13.99
C PHE A 440 -5.81 9.09 15.04
N HIS A 441 -5.43 9.33 16.28
CA HIS A 441 -6.31 9.94 17.28
C HIS A 441 -6.11 11.45 17.27
N THR A 442 -7.18 12.22 17.26
CA THR A 442 -7.11 13.68 17.18
C THR A 442 -7.92 14.33 18.30
N ILE A 443 -7.33 15.33 18.94
CA ILE A 443 -7.90 16.06 20.07
C ILE A 443 -7.89 17.54 19.73
N GLY A 444 -9.08 18.14 19.68
CA GLY A 444 -9.26 19.57 19.48
C GLY A 444 -9.58 20.30 20.78
N ILE A 445 -8.71 21.21 21.25
CA ILE A 445 -8.94 22.01 22.47
C ILE A 445 -9.57 23.37 22.15
N GLY A 446 -10.65 23.74 22.84
CA GLY A 446 -11.29 25.05 22.76
C GLY A 446 -12.44 25.13 21.74
N LYS A 447 -13.45 25.95 22.04
CA LYS A 447 -14.63 26.19 21.18
C LYS A 447 -14.49 27.49 20.39
N HIS A 448 -14.38 27.39 19.07
CA HIS A 448 -14.51 28.54 18.18
C HIS A 448 -15.55 28.20 17.09
N GLU A 449 -16.66 28.93 17.05
CA GLU A 449 -17.73 28.72 16.04
C GLU A 449 -17.27 29.03 14.61
N GLU A 450 -16.18 29.80 14.46
CA GLU A 450 -15.60 30.23 13.18
C GLU A 450 -14.63 29.22 12.54
N THR A 451 -14.27 28.11 13.22
CA THR A 451 -13.15 27.22 12.83
C THR A 451 -13.57 25.86 12.25
N LYS A 452 -14.78 25.80 11.66
CA LYS A 452 -15.40 24.56 11.13
C LYS A 452 -14.47 23.73 10.24
N ALA A 453 -13.65 24.37 9.40
CA ALA A 453 -12.84 23.68 8.41
C ALA A 453 -11.59 22.99 9.01
N ALA A 454 -10.91 23.60 9.99
CA ALA A 454 -9.79 22.98 10.71
C ALA A 454 -10.26 21.87 11.65
N ARG A 455 -11.42 22.04 12.28
CA ARG A 455 -12.07 20.99 13.08
C ARG A 455 -12.52 19.80 12.22
N SER A 456 -13.13 20.09 11.07
CA SER A 456 -13.50 19.07 10.06
C SER A 456 -12.28 18.29 9.57
N LEU A 457 -11.14 18.96 9.35
CA LEU A 457 -9.88 18.31 8.97
C LEU A 457 -9.46 17.22 9.97
N ILE A 458 -9.29 17.58 11.24
CA ILE A 458 -8.77 16.65 12.25
C ILE A 458 -9.78 15.54 12.58
N LYS A 459 -11.08 15.83 12.46
CA LYS A 459 -12.14 14.83 12.62
C LYS A 459 -12.12 13.81 11.48
N GLU A 460 -12.10 14.25 10.23
CA GLU A 460 -12.05 13.36 9.06
C GLU A 460 -10.75 12.55 9.03
N LEU A 461 -9.64 13.12 9.49
CA LEU A 461 -8.38 12.40 9.62
C LEU A 461 -8.49 11.23 10.60
N ALA A 462 -9.09 11.44 11.77
CA ALA A 462 -9.29 10.35 12.73
C ALA A 462 -10.26 9.29 12.19
N GLU A 463 -11.40 9.70 11.65
CA GLU A 463 -12.41 8.78 11.10
C GLU A 463 -11.87 7.94 9.94
N SER A 464 -11.10 8.55 9.02
CA SER A 464 -10.52 7.86 7.86
C SER A 464 -9.50 6.78 8.24
N THR A 465 -8.94 6.85 9.45
CA THR A 465 -7.92 5.90 9.94
C THR A 465 -8.43 5.04 11.11
N ARG A 466 -9.75 5.04 11.36
CA ARG A 466 -10.41 4.33 12.47
C ARG A 466 -9.88 4.74 13.84
N GLY A 467 -9.34 5.94 13.97
CA GLY A 467 -8.97 6.52 15.26
C GLY A 467 -10.12 7.29 15.89
N THR A 468 -9.83 7.93 17.03
CA THR A 468 -10.82 8.64 17.83
C THR A 468 -10.63 10.14 17.69
N PHE A 469 -11.71 10.85 17.36
CA PHE A 469 -11.77 12.30 17.46
C PHE A 469 -12.39 12.70 18.80
N LEU A 470 -11.73 13.58 19.54
CA LEU A 470 -12.23 14.16 20.78
C LEU A 470 -12.20 15.68 20.71
N GLU A 471 -13.24 16.30 21.23
CA GLU A 471 -13.33 17.74 21.43
C GLU A 471 -13.45 18.06 22.92
N THR A 472 -12.58 18.93 23.41
CA THR A 472 -12.52 19.33 24.83
C THR A 472 -12.39 20.85 24.94
N ASP A 473 -12.90 21.42 26.05
CA ASP A 473 -12.91 22.86 26.30
C ASP A 473 -11.60 23.41 26.89
#